data_AF-A0A956A5Q1-F1
#
_entry.id   AF-A0A956A5Q1-F1
#
_cell.length_a   1.000
_cell.length_b   1.000
_cell.length_c   1.000
_cell.angle_alpha   90.00
_cell.angle_beta   90.00
_cell.angle_gamma   90.00
#
_symmetry.space_group_name_H-M   'P 1'
#
loop_
_entity.id
_entity.type
_entity.pdbx_description
1 polymer ?
#
loop_
_entity_poly.entity_id
_entity_poly.type
_entity_poly.pdbx_seq_one_letter_code
_entity_poly.pdbx_strand_id
1 'polypeptide(L)'
;MKGRPPKRRGTPRGKQAKHVDARRVLDPTAWRKELLAGEIGTIVRDAPLRVGLCYPLPYRTAMSSLGYQVIYRMLNSRSFIAAERVLLPDDVPLWRERRWQPVGLETGRPLASFDLLAFSVTYDLDITGFFDLLDLGGVPLLRADRRDTDPPILLGGPLTASNPLPFGPFIDLAVIGDGEVAVERLLDILEGAPDRDAFLAAAA
;
A
#
# COMPACT_ATOMS: atom_id res chain seq x y z
N MET A 1 -61.79 -50.00 17.93
CA MET A 1 -61.61 -48.54 18.11
C MET A 1 -60.13 -48.20 17.98
N LYS A 2 -59.84 -47.05 17.37
CA LYS A 2 -58.60 -46.66 16.67
C LYS A 2 -57.36 -46.62 17.58
N GLY A 3 -56.26 -47.18 17.10
CA GLY A 3 -54.94 -47.15 17.74
C GLY A 3 -54.33 -45.74 17.80
N ARG A 4 -53.63 -45.46 18.90
CA ARG A 4 -52.99 -44.17 19.21
C ARG A 4 -51.79 -43.95 18.27
N PRO A 5 -51.61 -42.76 17.65
CA PRO A 5 -50.50 -42.55 16.72
C PRO A 5 -49.18 -42.39 17.50
N PRO A 6 -48.02 -42.72 16.89
CA PRO A 6 -46.72 -42.59 17.54
C PRO A 6 -46.33 -41.12 17.70
N LYS A 7 -45.74 -40.78 18.86
CA LYS A 7 -45.21 -39.44 19.16
C LYS A 7 -44.12 -39.06 18.17
N ARG A 8 -44.32 -37.97 17.41
CA ARG A 8 -43.29 -37.35 16.57
C ARG A 8 -42.11 -36.92 17.45
N ARG A 9 -40.93 -37.53 17.25
CA ARG A 9 -39.66 -37.00 17.78
C ARG A 9 -39.40 -35.67 17.07
N GLY A 10 -39.40 -34.59 17.85
CA GLY A 10 -39.01 -33.27 17.36
C GLY A 10 -37.57 -33.31 16.86
N THR A 11 -37.37 -32.91 15.61
CA THR A 11 -36.07 -32.63 15.03
C THR A 11 -35.35 -31.61 15.91
N PRO A 12 -34.08 -31.81 16.30
CA PRO A 12 -33.34 -30.77 16.99
C PRO A 12 -33.33 -29.53 16.10
N ARG A 13 -33.88 -28.43 16.61
CA ARG A 13 -33.77 -27.10 16.00
C ARG A 13 -32.31 -26.89 15.62
N GLY A 14 -32.07 -26.63 14.33
CA GLY A 14 -30.76 -26.26 13.84
C GLY A 14 -30.17 -25.21 14.75
N LYS A 15 -28.95 -25.47 15.24
CA LYS A 15 -28.12 -24.43 15.84
C LYS A 15 -28.07 -23.32 14.79
N GLN A 16 -28.81 -22.24 15.05
CA GLN A 16 -28.66 -21.01 14.30
C GLN A 16 -27.18 -20.69 14.32
N ALA A 17 -26.57 -20.69 13.14
CA ALA A 17 -25.21 -20.25 12.97
C ALA A 17 -25.11 -18.88 13.63
N LYS A 18 -24.24 -18.77 14.63
CA LYS A 18 -23.93 -17.50 15.28
C LYS A 18 -23.62 -16.51 14.17
N HIS A 19 -24.31 -15.37 14.20
CA HIS A 19 -24.03 -14.24 13.33
C HIS A 19 -22.52 -14.02 13.22
N VAL A 20 -22.05 -14.01 11.99
CA VAL A 20 -20.64 -13.89 11.62
C VAL A 20 -20.15 -12.49 11.93
N ASP A 21 -19.19 -12.45 12.85
CA ASP A 21 -18.04 -11.57 13.00
C ASP A 21 -18.25 -10.06 13.21
N ALA A 22 -18.09 -9.65 14.47
CA ALA A 22 -17.73 -8.27 14.79
C ALA A 22 -16.33 -8.04 14.22
N ARG A 23 -16.20 -7.21 13.16
CA ARG A 23 -14.90 -6.86 12.56
C ARG A 23 -13.90 -6.56 13.66
N ARG A 24 -12.92 -7.44 13.83
CA ARG A 24 -11.88 -7.27 14.83
C ARG A 24 -11.09 -6.02 14.46
N VAL A 25 -11.14 -5.02 15.33
CA VAL A 25 -10.39 -3.77 15.17
C VAL A 25 -8.93 -4.06 15.49
N LEU A 26 -8.06 -3.95 14.48
CA LEU A 26 -6.62 -4.17 14.60
C LEU A 26 -5.90 -2.84 14.51
N ASP A 27 -5.04 -2.55 15.49
CA ASP A 27 -4.08 -1.46 15.37
C ASP A 27 -3.05 -1.77 14.25
N PRO A 28 -2.26 -0.80 13.78
CA PRO A 28 -1.33 -1.01 12.67
C PRO A 28 -0.32 -2.15 12.90
N THR A 29 0.10 -2.38 14.14
CA THR A 29 1.07 -3.44 14.48
C THR A 29 0.42 -4.82 14.45
N ALA A 30 -0.78 -4.95 15.01
CA ALA A 30 -1.54 -6.19 14.95
C ALA A 30 -1.98 -6.50 13.50
N TRP A 31 -2.38 -5.47 12.76
CA TRP A 31 -2.81 -5.57 11.36
C TRP A 31 -1.68 -6.10 10.47
N ARG A 32 -0.48 -5.49 10.50
CA ARG A 32 0.66 -5.99 9.71
C ARG A 32 1.04 -7.42 10.09
N LYS A 33 1.03 -7.74 11.40
CA LYS A 33 1.37 -9.08 11.88
C LYS A 33 0.38 -10.12 11.37
N GLU A 34 -0.89 -9.78 11.30
CA GLU A 34 -1.93 -10.65 10.75
C GLU A 34 -1.77 -10.87 9.25
N LEU A 35 -1.53 -9.80 8.47
CA LEU A 35 -1.30 -9.91 7.03
C LEU A 35 -0.08 -10.79 6.70
N LEU A 36 1.01 -10.61 7.45
CA LEU A 36 2.27 -11.32 7.23
C LEU A 36 2.31 -12.74 7.83
N ALA A 37 1.37 -13.12 8.69
CA ALA A 37 1.43 -14.38 9.44
C ALA A 37 1.52 -15.63 8.54
N GLY A 38 0.94 -15.57 7.34
CA GLY A 38 0.97 -16.65 6.35
C GLY A 38 1.58 -16.22 5.01
N GLU A 39 2.19 -15.04 4.93
CA GLU A 39 2.80 -14.56 3.69
C GLU A 39 4.14 -15.28 3.42
N ILE A 40 4.42 -15.57 2.16
CA ILE A 40 5.72 -16.04 1.69
C ILE A 40 6.25 -15.02 0.70
N GLY A 41 7.52 -14.65 0.84
CA GLY A 41 8.20 -13.72 -0.07
C GLY A 41 8.35 -12.30 0.47
N THR A 42 8.00 -12.05 1.73
CA THR A 42 8.37 -10.81 2.43
C THR A 42 9.89 -10.68 2.48
N ILE A 43 10.42 -9.55 2.02
CA ILE A 43 11.84 -9.20 2.07
C ILE A 43 12.01 -8.14 3.14
N VAL A 44 12.75 -8.45 4.20
CA VAL A 44 13.12 -7.50 5.25
C VAL A 44 14.63 -7.30 5.18
N ARG A 45 15.05 -6.06 4.93
CA ARG A 45 16.46 -5.69 4.91
C ARG A 45 16.67 -4.26 5.41
N ASP A 46 17.91 -3.96 5.75
CA ASP A 46 18.36 -2.60 6.03
C ASP A 46 19.15 -2.08 4.83
N ALA A 47 19.00 -0.78 4.56
CA ALA A 47 19.68 -0.08 3.50
C ALA A 47 19.61 1.44 3.74
N PRO A 48 20.54 2.23 3.15
CA PRO A 48 20.54 3.68 3.27
C PRO A 48 19.26 4.35 2.76
N LEU A 49 18.73 3.89 1.62
CA LEU A 49 17.51 4.45 1.04
C LEU A 49 16.29 3.59 1.39
N ARG A 50 15.29 4.19 2.00
CA ARG A 50 14.06 3.53 2.44
C ARG A 50 12.90 4.00 1.57
N VAL A 51 12.35 3.07 0.79
CA VAL A 51 11.26 3.36 -0.15
C VAL A 51 9.95 2.81 0.38
N GLY A 52 8.96 3.67 0.53
CA GLY A 52 7.58 3.26 0.78
C GLY A 52 6.91 2.94 -0.55
N LEU A 53 6.89 1.66 -0.93
CA LEU A 53 6.18 1.18 -2.11
C LEU A 53 4.69 1.13 -1.79
N CYS A 54 3.96 2.15 -2.22
CA CYS A 54 2.58 2.39 -1.86
C CYS A 54 1.62 1.78 -2.89
N TYR A 55 0.59 1.08 -2.41
CA TYR A 55 -0.54 0.65 -3.22
C TYR A 55 -1.83 1.19 -2.60
N PRO A 56 -2.60 2.05 -3.30
CA PRO A 56 -3.75 2.78 -2.75
C PRO A 56 -5.01 1.92 -2.58
N LEU A 57 -4.85 0.61 -2.38
CA LEU A 57 -5.94 -0.34 -2.22
C LEU A 57 -5.56 -1.39 -1.15
N PRO A 58 -6.54 -2.17 -0.67
CA PRO A 58 -6.28 -3.23 0.30
C PRO A 58 -5.26 -4.27 -0.17
N TYR A 59 -4.66 -4.94 0.82
CA TYR A 59 -3.61 -5.92 0.65
C TYR A 59 -3.90 -7.00 -0.39
N ARG A 60 -5.10 -7.56 -0.40
CA ARG A 60 -5.45 -8.63 -1.36
C ARG A 60 -5.35 -8.14 -2.80
N THR A 61 -5.71 -6.88 -3.07
CA THR A 61 -5.63 -6.31 -4.41
C THR A 61 -4.18 -6.03 -4.79
N ALA A 62 -3.39 -5.45 -3.88
CA ALA A 62 -1.96 -5.25 -4.10
C ALA A 62 -1.22 -6.56 -4.40
N MET A 63 -1.54 -7.63 -3.66
CA MET A 63 -0.92 -8.95 -3.87
C MET A 63 -1.37 -9.63 -5.17
N SER A 64 -2.46 -9.16 -5.76
CA SER A 64 -2.96 -9.65 -7.06
C SER A 64 -2.33 -8.89 -8.25
N SER A 65 -1.57 -7.82 -8.00
CA SER A 65 -0.89 -7.05 -9.03
C SER A 65 0.52 -7.59 -9.28
N LEU A 66 0.71 -8.30 -10.40
CA LEU A 66 2.02 -8.84 -10.77
C LEU A 66 3.06 -7.73 -10.95
N GLY A 67 2.70 -6.63 -11.63
CA GLY A 67 3.61 -5.50 -11.83
C GLY A 67 4.10 -4.91 -10.51
N TYR A 68 3.19 -4.77 -9.53
CA TYR A 68 3.57 -4.32 -8.18
C TYR A 68 4.57 -5.25 -7.49
N GLN A 69 4.35 -6.58 -7.60
CA GLN A 69 5.27 -7.58 -7.05
C GLN A 69 6.64 -7.57 -7.73
N VAL A 70 6.67 -7.34 -9.04
CA VAL A 70 7.92 -7.22 -9.81
C VAL A 70 8.70 -6.00 -9.35
N ILE A 71 8.07 -4.82 -9.26
CA ILE A 71 8.73 -3.61 -8.78
C ILE A 71 9.23 -3.76 -7.33
N TYR A 72 8.44 -4.41 -6.46
CA TYR A 72 8.86 -4.71 -5.09
C TYR A 72 10.18 -5.51 -5.04
N ARG A 73 10.32 -6.51 -5.91
CA ARG A 73 11.54 -7.33 -6.01
C ARG A 73 12.69 -6.57 -6.67
N MET A 74 12.43 -5.79 -7.71
CA MET A 74 13.43 -4.97 -8.39
C MET A 74 14.05 -3.94 -7.45
N LEU A 75 13.21 -3.23 -6.68
CA LEU A 75 13.70 -2.29 -5.68
C LEU A 75 14.59 -3.00 -4.64
N ASN A 76 14.12 -4.12 -4.09
CA ASN A 76 14.88 -4.85 -3.08
C ASN A 76 16.07 -5.64 -3.61
N SER A 77 16.25 -5.76 -4.93
CA SER A 77 17.45 -6.35 -5.54
C SER A 77 18.64 -5.39 -5.49
N ARG A 78 18.36 -4.07 -5.49
CA ARG A 78 19.38 -3.03 -5.33
C ARG A 78 19.88 -3.02 -3.89
N SER A 79 21.20 -3.06 -3.71
CA SER A 79 21.83 -3.21 -2.38
C SER A 79 21.61 -2.00 -1.46
N PHE A 80 21.40 -0.83 -2.04
CA PHE A 80 21.22 0.45 -1.35
C PHE A 80 19.75 0.77 -1.02
N ILE A 81 18.80 -0.08 -1.42
CA ILE A 81 17.37 0.13 -1.21
C ILE A 81 16.80 -0.92 -0.25
N ALA A 82 15.97 -0.47 0.70
CA ALA A 82 15.04 -1.31 1.42
C ALA A 82 13.63 -0.79 1.13
N ALA A 83 12.89 -1.53 0.30
CA ALA A 83 11.54 -1.16 -0.08
C ALA A 83 10.54 -1.88 0.81
N GLU A 84 9.63 -1.12 1.40
CA GLU A 84 8.56 -1.63 2.25
C GLU A 84 7.21 -1.35 1.61
N ARG A 85 6.32 -2.34 1.66
CA ARG A 85 4.98 -2.20 1.11
C ARG A 85 4.13 -1.39 2.07
N VAL A 86 3.45 -0.37 1.57
CA VAL A 86 2.49 0.42 2.33
C VAL A 86 1.15 0.38 1.61
N LEU A 87 0.10 0.02 2.32
CA LEU A 87 -1.19 -0.30 1.71
C LEU A 87 -2.32 0.43 2.41
N LEU A 88 -3.40 0.67 1.68
CA LEU A 88 -4.59 1.25 2.27
C LEU A 88 -5.27 0.24 3.22
N PRO A 89 -5.61 0.62 4.46
CA PRO A 89 -6.33 -0.25 5.37
C PRO A 89 -7.78 -0.47 4.90
N ASP A 90 -8.36 -1.63 5.26
CA ASP A 90 -9.73 -1.99 4.85
C ASP A 90 -10.81 -1.04 5.42
N ASP A 91 -10.54 -0.39 6.56
CA ASP A 91 -11.47 0.52 7.25
C ASP A 91 -10.83 1.90 7.48
N VAL A 92 -10.69 2.66 6.38
CA VAL A 92 -10.13 4.03 6.39
C VAL A 92 -10.85 4.95 7.39
N PRO A 93 -12.20 4.99 7.49
CA PRO A 93 -12.88 5.84 8.49
C PRO A 93 -12.46 5.52 9.92
N LEU A 94 -12.37 4.23 10.27
CA LEU A 94 -11.92 3.81 11.59
C LEU A 94 -10.47 4.23 11.86
N TRP A 95 -9.57 4.05 10.88
CA TRP A 95 -8.17 4.46 11.02
C TRP A 95 -8.04 5.98 11.24
N ARG A 96 -8.87 6.76 10.53
CA ARG A 96 -8.96 8.21 10.71
C ARG A 96 -9.49 8.59 12.10
N GLU A 97 -10.55 7.93 12.57
CA GLU A 97 -11.10 8.14 13.93
C GLU A 97 -10.05 7.83 15.01
N ARG A 98 -9.31 6.74 14.83
CA ARG A 98 -8.27 6.27 15.77
C ARG A 98 -6.95 7.02 15.64
N ARG A 99 -6.80 7.90 14.63
CA ARG A 99 -5.55 8.59 14.30
C ARG A 99 -4.38 7.63 14.08
N TRP A 100 -4.66 6.49 13.47
CA TRP A 100 -3.64 5.53 13.09
C TRP A 100 -3.03 5.89 11.75
N GLN A 101 -1.72 5.70 11.65
CA GLN A 101 -0.96 6.01 10.45
C GLN A 101 -0.68 4.74 9.64
N PRO A 102 -0.68 4.81 8.29
CA PRO A 102 -0.19 3.74 7.44
C PRO A 102 1.29 3.50 7.75
N VAL A 103 1.66 2.22 7.76
CA VAL A 103 3.01 1.77 8.06
C VAL A 103 3.51 0.79 7.00
N GLY A 104 4.83 0.72 6.82
CA GLY A 104 5.48 -0.34 6.07
C GLY A 104 5.17 -1.69 6.71
N LEU A 105 4.74 -2.66 5.90
CA LEU A 105 4.39 -3.99 6.42
C LEU A 105 5.61 -4.67 7.06
N GLU A 106 6.77 -4.53 6.43
CA GLU A 106 8.02 -5.19 6.78
C GLU A 106 8.51 -4.77 8.17
N THR A 107 8.66 -3.46 8.43
CA THR A 107 9.25 -2.99 9.69
C THR A 107 8.26 -2.25 10.60
N GLY A 108 7.11 -1.80 10.09
CA GLY A 108 6.18 -0.94 10.82
C GLY A 108 6.56 0.54 10.78
N ARG A 109 7.44 0.95 9.86
CA ARG A 109 7.85 2.33 9.67
C ARG A 109 6.67 3.22 9.23
N PRO A 110 6.42 4.38 9.85
CA PRO A 110 5.37 5.31 9.41
C PRO A 110 5.57 5.85 7.99
N LEU A 111 4.47 6.06 7.25
CA LEU A 111 4.50 6.54 5.86
C LEU A 111 5.37 7.80 5.65
N ALA A 112 5.22 8.82 6.49
CA ALA A 112 5.96 10.08 6.34
C ALA A 112 7.47 9.99 6.66
N SER A 113 7.97 8.82 7.08
CA SER A 113 9.38 8.61 7.46
C SER A 113 10.19 7.79 6.45
N PHE A 114 9.61 7.51 5.28
CA PHE A 114 10.36 7.00 4.13
C PHE A 114 11.10 8.13 3.45
N ASP A 115 12.18 7.80 2.73
CA ASP A 115 12.97 8.77 1.97
C ASP A 115 12.34 9.06 0.60
N LEU A 116 11.51 8.13 0.10
CA LEU A 116 10.78 8.22 -1.15
C LEU A 116 9.48 7.42 -1.04
N LEU A 117 8.36 7.98 -1.52
CA LEU A 117 7.11 7.26 -1.68
C LEU A 117 6.89 6.92 -3.15
N ALA A 118 6.84 5.64 -3.49
CA ALA A 118 6.58 5.15 -4.83
C ALA A 118 5.16 4.57 -4.90
N PHE A 119 4.21 5.33 -5.45
CA PHE A 119 2.83 4.90 -5.62
C PHE A 119 2.63 4.13 -6.92
N SER A 120 2.03 2.95 -6.81
CA SER A 120 1.55 2.18 -7.97
C SER A 120 0.03 2.29 -8.07
N VAL A 121 -0.46 2.96 -9.12
CA VAL A 121 -1.89 3.22 -9.33
C VAL A 121 -2.33 2.53 -10.62
N THR A 122 -3.42 1.77 -10.55
CA THR A 122 -3.83 0.88 -11.65
C THR A 122 -4.98 1.47 -12.44
N TYR A 123 -5.97 2.04 -11.76
CA TYR A 123 -7.19 2.58 -12.37
C TYR A 123 -7.59 3.92 -11.76
N ASP A 124 -8.46 4.67 -12.43
CA ASP A 124 -8.98 5.95 -11.94
C ASP A 124 -9.72 5.82 -10.59
N LEU A 125 -10.34 4.68 -10.32
CA LEU A 125 -11.00 4.41 -9.03
C LEU A 125 -10.02 4.36 -7.85
N ASP A 126 -8.74 4.18 -8.11
CA ASP A 126 -7.69 4.09 -7.11
C ASP A 126 -7.24 5.49 -6.62
N ILE A 127 -7.65 6.55 -7.32
CA ILE A 127 -7.26 7.95 -7.04
C ILE A 127 -7.68 8.35 -5.62
N THR A 128 -8.84 7.94 -5.14
CA THR A 128 -9.29 8.28 -3.78
C THR A 128 -8.39 7.65 -2.73
N GLY A 129 -7.97 6.40 -2.95
CA GLY A 129 -7.07 5.69 -2.05
C GLY A 129 -5.67 6.30 -1.98
N PHE A 130 -5.20 6.92 -3.07
CA PHE A 130 -3.97 7.72 -3.06
C PHE A 130 -4.08 8.87 -2.06
N PHE A 131 -5.17 9.65 -2.11
CA PHE A 131 -5.39 10.75 -1.18
C PHE A 131 -5.62 10.27 0.25
N ASP A 132 -6.35 9.17 0.45
CA ASP A 132 -6.56 8.60 1.78
C ASP A 132 -5.24 8.15 2.43
N LEU A 133 -4.30 7.56 1.68
CA LEU A 133 -2.99 7.19 2.20
C LEU A 133 -2.18 8.41 2.66
N LEU A 134 -2.15 9.47 1.84
CA LEU A 134 -1.43 10.69 2.19
C LEU A 134 -2.03 11.39 3.40
N ASP A 135 -3.37 11.51 3.44
CA ASP A 135 -4.11 12.09 4.56
C ASP A 135 -3.86 11.32 5.86
N LEU A 136 -4.04 10.00 5.86
CA LEU A 136 -3.79 9.16 7.04
C LEU A 136 -2.31 9.19 7.47
N GLY A 137 -1.39 9.27 6.51
CA GLY A 137 0.05 9.31 6.77
C GLY A 137 0.60 10.67 7.16
N GLY A 138 -0.20 11.73 7.12
CA GLY A 138 0.23 13.09 7.42
C GLY A 138 1.21 13.66 6.38
N VAL A 139 1.13 13.21 5.13
CA VAL A 139 1.93 13.73 4.02
C VAL A 139 1.12 14.83 3.32
N PRO A 140 1.66 16.05 3.14
CA PRO A 140 0.94 17.12 2.45
C PRO A 140 0.47 16.70 1.05
N LEU A 141 -0.82 16.92 0.77
CA LEU A 141 -1.45 16.49 -0.48
C LEU A 141 -0.86 17.23 -1.67
N LEU A 142 -0.85 18.57 -1.62
CA LEU A 142 -0.28 19.39 -2.67
C LEU A 142 1.24 19.32 -2.58
N ARG A 143 1.89 19.12 -3.73
CA ARG A 143 3.34 19.15 -3.84
C ARG A 143 3.91 20.48 -3.35
N ALA A 144 3.22 21.59 -3.62
CA ALA A 144 3.62 22.92 -3.20
C ALA A 144 3.67 23.11 -1.67
N ASP A 145 2.97 22.26 -0.91
CA ASP A 145 2.94 22.31 0.56
C ASP A 145 3.97 21.35 1.19
N ARG A 146 4.67 20.52 0.40
CA ARG A 146 5.72 19.62 0.89
C ARG A 146 7.02 20.37 1.12
N ARG A 147 7.63 20.13 2.28
CA ARG A 147 8.96 20.65 2.67
C ARG A 147 10.06 19.68 2.23
N ASP A 148 11.30 20.09 2.41
CA ASP A 148 12.49 19.28 2.12
C ASP A 148 12.54 18.00 2.98
N THR A 149 11.93 18.04 4.17
CA THR A 149 11.82 16.90 5.09
C THR A 149 10.69 15.93 4.77
N ASP A 150 9.73 16.33 3.93
CA ASP A 150 8.62 15.46 3.55
C ASP A 150 9.04 14.62 2.32
N PRO A 151 8.65 13.34 2.22
CA PRO A 151 9.14 12.49 1.14
C PRO A 151 8.63 12.95 -0.23
N PRO A 152 9.50 12.96 -1.26
CA PRO A 152 9.03 13.10 -2.64
C PRO A 152 8.11 11.92 -3.01
N ILE A 153 7.17 12.20 -3.91
CA ILE A 153 6.21 11.22 -4.39
C ILE A 153 6.49 10.90 -5.87
N LEU A 154 6.80 9.64 -6.12
CA LEU A 154 6.87 9.05 -7.45
C LEU A 154 5.55 8.33 -7.75
N LEU A 155 4.95 8.60 -8.90
CA LEU A 155 3.79 7.89 -9.40
C LEU A 155 4.19 6.91 -10.50
N GLY A 156 3.69 5.68 -10.44
CA GLY A 156 3.79 4.68 -11.49
C GLY A 156 2.54 3.82 -11.55
N GLY A 157 2.62 2.74 -12.33
CA GLY A 157 1.51 1.81 -12.57
C GLY A 157 0.74 2.13 -13.86
N PRO A 158 -0.15 1.22 -14.31
CA PRO A 158 -0.80 1.32 -15.62
C PRO A 158 -1.53 2.65 -15.89
N LEU A 159 -2.02 3.32 -14.86
CA LEU A 159 -2.71 4.60 -15.01
C LEU A 159 -1.81 5.69 -15.59
N THR A 160 -0.51 5.69 -15.27
CA THR A 160 0.42 6.73 -15.74
C THR A 160 0.66 6.65 -17.24
N ALA A 161 0.50 5.48 -17.85
CA ALA A 161 0.54 5.31 -19.31
C ALA A 161 -0.71 5.86 -19.99
N SER A 162 -1.83 5.98 -19.26
CA SER A 162 -3.11 6.48 -19.77
C SER A 162 -3.20 8.00 -19.66
N ASN A 163 -3.11 8.53 -18.43
CA ASN A 163 -3.13 9.96 -18.16
C ASN A 163 -2.58 10.29 -16.76
N PRO A 164 -1.32 10.73 -16.64
CA PRO A 164 -0.74 11.10 -15.35
C PRO A 164 -1.09 12.54 -14.93
N LEU A 165 -1.62 13.37 -15.85
CA LEU A 165 -1.84 14.80 -15.61
C LEU A 165 -2.71 15.13 -14.39
N PRO A 166 -3.76 14.36 -14.04
CA PRO A 166 -4.56 14.62 -12.84
C PRO A 166 -3.76 14.59 -11.53
N PHE A 167 -2.61 13.89 -11.51
CA PHE A 167 -1.75 13.80 -10.34
C PHE A 167 -0.71 14.92 -10.24
N GLY A 168 -0.49 15.69 -11.31
CA GLY A 168 0.59 16.66 -11.42
C GLY A 168 0.75 17.62 -10.23
N PRO A 169 -0.33 18.21 -9.68
CA PRO A 169 -0.24 19.06 -8.49
C PRO A 169 0.17 18.34 -7.20
N PHE A 170 0.14 17.01 -7.17
CA PHE A 170 0.27 16.18 -5.96
C PHE A 170 1.53 15.30 -5.96
N ILE A 171 2.23 15.14 -7.08
CA ILE A 171 3.39 14.25 -7.22
C ILE A 171 4.64 15.02 -7.66
N ASP A 172 5.81 14.48 -7.38
CA ASP A 172 7.09 15.06 -7.81
C ASP A 172 7.52 14.52 -9.17
N LEU A 173 7.30 13.22 -9.42
CA LEU A 173 7.67 12.55 -10.66
C LEU A 173 6.61 11.52 -11.07
N ALA A 174 6.44 11.30 -12.37
CA ALA A 174 5.63 10.21 -12.91
C ALA A 174 6.48 9.34 -13.84
N VAL A 175 6.43 8.03 -13.63
CA VAL A 175 7.02 7.03 -14.52
C VAL A 175 5.99 6.71 -15.61
N ILE A 176 6.27 7.16 -16.84
CA ILE A 176 5.38 6.96 -17.99
C ILE A 176 5.98 5.89 -18.91
N GLY A 177 5.16 4.92 -19.34
CA GLY A 177 5.56 3.89 -20.29
C GLY A 177 5.72 2.51 -19.64
N ASP A 178 6.58 1.67 -20.23
CA ASP A 178 6.84 0.33 -19.72
C ASP A 178 7.55 0.39 -18.37
N GLY A 179 6.85 -0.07 -17.33
CA GLY A 179 7.27 0.05 -15.95
C GLY A 179 8.62 -0.59 -15.66
N GLU A 180 8.99 -1.69 -16.33
CA GLU A 180 10.25 -2.38 -16.01
C GLU A 180 11.46 -1.59 -16.51
N VAL A 181 11.46 -1.17 -17.79
CA VAL A 181 12.56 -0.39 -18.38
C VAL A 181 12.67 0.99 -17.73
N ALA A 182 11.53 1.63 -17.47
CA ALA A 182 11.51 2.95 -16.89
C ALA A 182 11.95 2.92 -15.41
N VAL A 183 11.58 1.87 -14.65
CA VAL A 183 12.05 1.71 -13.27
C VAL A 183 13.54 1.42 -13.22
N GLU A 184 14.10 0.56 -14.08
CA GLU A 184 15.57 0.33 -14.07
C GLU A 184 16.35 1.64 -14.27
N ARG A 185 15.95 2.46 -15.24
CA ARG A 185 16.58 3.78 -15.44
C ARG A 185 16.43 4.68 -14.23
N LEU A 186 15.27 4.68 -13.60
CA LEU A 186 15.04 5.46 -12.38
C LEU A 186 15.94 4.98 -11.23
N LEU A 187 16.14 3.67 -11.10
CA LEU A 187 17.02 3.09 -10.08
C LEU A 187 18.47 3.47 -10.32
N ASP A 188 18.91 3.50 -11.58
CA ASP A 188 20.26 3.96 -11.93
C ASP A 188 20.46 5.45 -11.62
N ILE A 189 19.43 6.29 -11.88
CA ILE A 189 19.45 7.71 -11.50
C ILE A 189 19.48 7.87 -9.97
N LEU A 190 18.67 7.11 -9.24
CA LEU A 190 18.63 7.10 -7.78
C LEU A 190 19.99 6.70 -7.19
N GLU A 191 20.68 5.73 -7.77
CA GLU A 191 21.99 5.27 -7.33
C GLU A 191 23.08 6.34 -7.53
N GLY A 192 22.98 7.11 -8.62
CA GLY A 192 23.93 8.17 -8.97
C GLY A 192 23.65 9.52 -8.28
N ALA A 193 22.48 9.72 -7.70
CA ALA A 193 22.08 10.99 -7.09
C ALA A 193 22.63 11.12 -5.65
N PRO A 194 23.42 12.17 -5.34
CA PRO A 194 23.95 12.38 -3.98
C PRO A 194 22.87 12.80 -2.97
N ASP A 195 21.80 13.44 -3.46
CA ASP A 195 20.70 13.96 -2.65
C ASP A 195 19.39 13.97 -3.44
N ARG A 196 18.32 14.34 -2.73
CA ARG A 196 16.96 14.43 -3.27
C ARG A 196 16.88 15.38 -4.46
N ASP A 197 17.50 16.55 -4.38
CA ASP A 197 17.35 17.58 -5.41
C ASP A 197 18.04 17.16 -6.70
N ALA A 198 19.22 16.55 -6.59
CA ALA A 198 19.93 15.95 -7.71
C ALA A 198 19.13 14.81 -8.34
N PHE A 199 18.47 13.97 -7.53
CA PHE A 199 17.58 12.92 -8.03
C PHE A 199 16.42 13.51 -8.83
N LEU A 200 15.69 14.48 -8.26
CA LEU A 200 14.53 15.09 -8.91
C LEU A 200 14.93 15.85 -10.18
N ALA A 201 16.08 16.52 -10.18
CA ALA A 201 16.59 17.23 -11.36
C ALA A 201 17.03 16.28 -12.48
N ALA A 202 17.63 15.14 -12.15
CA ALA A 202 18.08 14.15 -13.14
C ALA A 202 16.93 13.31 -13.72
N ALA A 203 15.81 13.19 -12.99
CA ALA A 203 14.64 12.42 -13.40
C ALA A 203 13.54 13.25 -14.09
N ALA A 204 13.65 14.58 -14.12
CA ALA A 204 12.72 15.50 -14.77
C ALA A 204 12.97 15.63 -16.29
#